data_AF-A0A7C6JPR3-F1
#
_entry.id   AF-A0A7C6JPR3-F1
#
_cell.length_a   1.000
_cell.length_b   1.000
_cell.length_c   1.000
_cell.angle_alpha   90.00
_cell.angle_beta   90.00
_cell.angle_gamma   90.00
#
_symmetry.space_group_name_H-M   'P 1'
#
loop_
_entity.id
_entity.type
_entity.pdbx_description
1 polymer ?
#
loop_
_entity_poly.entity_id
_entity_poly.type
_entity_poly.pdbx_seq_one_letter_code
_entity_poly.pdbx_strand_id
1 'polypeptide(L)'
;MDRLCENYPDMYLGLLAAKKEFDTVNPSFKPKIIYAQKLFFERNNIYDSEYIQRCDELLELVLYRDAAAYFTLEFFHSIRNTKDYCSAYIADIKIDRDNDMFLHQVLLDQYLLLAYASLEYYLNYIYYFCLRKEPKHKGLRKILNELERSESERVIMTYQYIVTQICNPFDEKSTLWGDKLRDLRNRTAHEKNVQIGTIQRENLLKITREEPALEGQQIAHYLEHQFVAKKVLMFEKMNLLLYGIPWVPGPFHERIYDEKL
;
A
#
# COMPACT_ATOMS: atom_id res chain seq x y z
N MET A 1 -14.59 -12.47 -38.18
CA MET A 1 -14.20 -12.63 -36.77
C MET A 1 -13.05 -11.67 -36.50
N ASP A 2 -13.41 -10.55 -35.89
CA ASP A 2 -12.76 -9.90 -34.75
C ASP A 2 -11.26 -9.57 -34.77
N ARG A 3 -10.87 -8.60 -35.60
CA ARG A 3 -9.67 -7.76 -35.36
C ARG A 3 -9.72 -6.98 -34.04
N LEU A 4 -10.91 -6.87 -33.44
CA LEU A 4 -11.12 -6.28 -32.11
C LEU A 4 -10.53 -7.13 -30.97
N CYS A 5 -9.91 -8.28 -31.25
CA CYS A 5 -9.36 -9.18 -30.24
C CYS A 5 -7.86 -9.47 -30.40
N GLU A 6 -7.10 -8.79 -31.26
CA GLU A 6 -5.67 -9.13 -31.44
C GLU A 6 -4.76 -8.48 -30.38
N ASN A 7 -5.06 -7.26 -29.92
CA ASN A 7 -4.21 -6.54 -28.93
C ASN A 7 -4.60 -6.80 -27.46
N TYR A 8 -5.86 -7.12 -27.20
CA TYR A 8 -6.36 -7.33 -25.83
C TYR A 8 -5.85 -8.62 -25.15
N PRO A 9 -5.62 -9.74 -25.87
CA PRO A 9 -5.00 -10.93 -25.29
C PRO A 9 -3.60 -10.64 -24.76
N ASP A 10 -2.78 -9.89 -25.49
CA ASP A 10 -1.41 -9.56 -25.06
C ASP A 10 -1.40 -8.65 -23.84
N MET A 11 -2.31 -7.66 -23.79
CA MET A 11 -2.50 -6.83 -22.60
C MET A 11 -2.94 -7.67 -21.39
N TYR A 12 -3.93 -8.56 -21.57
CA TYR A 12 -4.42 -9.43 -20.50
C TYR A 12 -3.35 -10.42 -20.01
N LEU A 13 -2.62 -11.05 -20.93
CA LEU A 13 -1.50 -11.94 -20.61
C LEU A 13 -0.37 -11.19 -19.91
N GLY A 14 -0.08 -9.96 -20.31
CA GLY A 14 0.88 -9.09 -19.63
C GLY A 14 0.46 -8.79 -18.19
N LEU A 15 -0.81 -8.45 -17.95
CA LEU A 15 -1.35 -8.25 -16.60
C LEU A 15 -1.27 -9.53 -15.75
N LEU A 16 -1.58 -10.69 -16.33
CA LEU A 16 -1.46 -11.99 -15.65
C LEU A 16 -0.01 -12.35 -15.33
N ALA A 17 0.92 -12.10 -16.26
CA ALA A 17 2.34 -12.34 -16.06
C ALA A 17 2.89 -11.45 -14.92
N ALA A 18 2.57 -10.16 -14.94
CA ALA A 18 2.92 -9.23 -13.88
C ALA A 18 2.33 -9.67 -12.53
N LYS A 19 1.06 -10.12 -12.50
CA LYS A 19 0.45 -10.66 -11.28
C LYS A 19 1.21 -11.88 -10.77
N LYS A 20 1.60 -12.80 -11.65
CA LYS A 20 2.35 -14.00 -11.28
C LYS A 20 3.72 -13.66 -10.72
N GLU A 21 4.42 -12.70 -11.32
CA GLU A 21 5.68 -12.15 -10.79
C GLU A 21 5.49 -11.53 -9.40
N PHE A 22 4.47 -10.70 -9.24
CA PHE A 22 4.11 -10.12 -7.95
C PHE A 22 3.85 -11.20 -6.88
N ASP A 23 3.10 -12.26 -7.23
CA ASP A 23 2.82 -13.38 -6.31
C ASP A 23 4.11 -14.14 -5.95
N THR A 24 5.12 -14.19 -6.82
CA THR A 24 6.45 -14.78 -6.53
C THR A 24 7.39 -13.87 -5.71
N VAL A 25 7.25 -12.54 -5.80
CA VAL A 25 8.08 -11.56 -5.07
C VAL A 25 7.47 -11.22 -3.69
N ASN A 26 6.16 -11.40 -3.50
CA ASN A 26 5.43 -11.10 -2.27
C ASN A 26 5.07 -12.32 -1.36
N PRO A 27 5.84 -13.43 -1.27
CA PRO A 27 5.43 -14.57 -0.44
C PRO A 27 5.64 -14.35 1.07
N SER A 28 6.19 -13.20 1.51
CA SER A 28 6.76 -13.09 2.86
C SER A 28 5.97 -12.26 3.87
N PHE A 29 5.17 -11.28 3.43
CA PHE A 29 4.69 -10.24 4.36
C PHE A 29 3.28 -10.48 4.91
N LYS A 30 2.30 -10.65 4.01
CA LYS A 30 0.88 -10.79 4.37
C LYS A 30 0.56 -12.02 5.22
N PRO A 31 1.10 -13.22 4.90
CA PRO A 31 0.80 -14.41 5.69
C PRO A 31 1.26 -14.28 7.14
N LYS A 32 2.31 -13.49 7.42
CA LYS A 32 2.80 -13.22 8.78
C LYS A 32 1.78 -12.46 9.62
N ILE A 33 1.13 -11.44 9.06
CA ILE A 33 0.13 -10.65 9.78
C ILE A 33 -1.09 -11.51 10.11
N ILE A 34 -1.57 -12.29 9.14
CA ILE A 34 -2.70 -13.21 9.31
C ILE A 34 -2.37 -14.25 10.39
N TYR A 35 -1.16 -14.83 10.32
CA TYR A 35 -0.73 -15.82 11.30
C TYR A 35 -0.55 -15.24 12.70
N ALA A 36 -0.03 -14.01 12.82
CA ALA A 36 0.07 -13.31 14.10
C ALA A 36 -1.31 -13.01 14.72
N GLN A 37 -2.30 -12.61 13.90
CA GLN A 37 -3.68 -12.44 14.36
C GLN A 37 -4.26 -13.76 14.89
N LYS A 38 -4.06 -14.86 14.16
CA LYS A 38 -4.49 -16.20 14.57
C LYS A 38 -3.90 -16.60 15.92
N LEU A 39 -2.57 -16.47 16.07
CA LEU A 39 -1.87 -16.75 17.32
C LEU A 39 -2.35 -15.86 18.47
N PHE A 40 -2.69 -14.60 18.21
CA PHE A 40 -3.27 -13.72 19.21
C PHE A 40 -4.62 -14.26 19.72
N PHE A 41 -5.52 -14.68 18.82
CA PHE A 41 -6.81 -15.25 19.22
C PHE A 41 -6.65 -16.53 20.03
N GLU A 42 -5.78 -17.45 19.58
CA GLU A 42 -5.49 -18.71 20.27
C GLU A 42 -4.96 -18.47 21.70
N ARG A 43 -3.96 -17.60 21.87
CA ARG A 43 -3.35 -17.33 23.18
C ARG A 43 -4.26 -16.63 24.17
N ASN A 44 -5.15 -15.79 23.66
CA ASN A 44 -6.09 -15.05 24.50
C ASN A 44 -7.42 -15.81 24.69
N ASN A 45 -7.50 -17.08 24.28
CA ASN A 45 -8.70 -17.90 24.38
C ASN A 45 -9.94 -17.22 23.78
N ILE A 46 -9.76 -16.55 22.65
CA ILE A 46 -10.84 -15.88 21.92
C ILE A 46 -11.42 -16.90 20.94
N TYR A 47 -12.66 -17.32 21.20
CA TYR A 47 -13.39 -18.30 20.37
C TYR A 47 -14.66 -17.71 19.74
N ASP A 48 -14.86 -16.39 19.85
CA ASP A 48 -15.97 -15.66 19.26
C ASP A 48 -15.83 -15.68 17.73
N SER A 49 -16.58 -16.57 17.08
CA SER A 49 -16.46 -16.81 15.64
C SER A 49 -16.86 -15.60 14.80
N GLU A 50 -17.85 -14.80 15.25
CA GLU A 50 -18.29 -13.61 14.53
C GLU A 50 -17.20 -12.53 14.59
N TYR A 51 -16.63 -12.31 15.77
CA TYR A 51 -15.52 -11.37 15.94
C TYR A 51 -14.28 -11.76 15.11
N ILE A 52 -13.89 -13.04 15.14
CA ILE A 52 -12.74 -13.56 14.39
C ILE A 52 -12.98 -13.40 12.89
N GLN A 53 -14.11 -13.88 12.38
CA GLN A 53 -14.44 -13.78 10.96
C GLN A 53 -14.44 -12.32 10.50
N ARG A 54 -14.99 -11.41 11.30
CA ARG A 54 -15.04 -9.99 10.94
C ARG A 54 -13.65 -9.34 10.94
N CYS A 55 -12.75 -9.75 11.84
CA CYS A 55 -11.35 -9.34 11.80
C CYS A 55 -10.67 -9.85 10.52
N ASP A 56 -10.87 -11.11 10.16
CA ASP A 56 -10.32 -11.71 8.95
C ASP A 56 -10.79 -10.97 7.69
N GLU A 57 -12.10 -10.70 7.56
CA GLU A 57 -12.67 -9.95 6.42
C GLU A 57 -12.06 -8.55 6.27
N LEU A 58 -11.96 -7.80 7.39
CA LEU A 58 -11.40 -6.45 7.36
C LEU A 58 -9.91 -6.48 7.01
N LEU A 59 -9.15 -7.41 7.60
CA LEU A 59 -7.72 -7.54 7.33
C LEU A 59 -7.46 -8.00 5.88
N GLU A 60 -8.26 -8.91 5.34
CA GLU A 60 -8.15 -9.35 3.94
C GLU A 60 -8.30 -8.16 2.98
N LEU A 61 -9.29 -7.30 3.22
CA LEU A 61 -9.49 -6.08 2.42
C LEU A 61 -8.27 -5.14 2.49
N VAL A 62 -7.69 -4.95 3.67
CA VAL A 62 -6.47 -4.14 3.86
C VAL A 62 -5.33 -4.68 3.01
N LEU A 63 -5.06 -5.98 3.15
CA LEU A 63 -3.93 -6.63 2.49
C LEU A 63 -4.15 -6.70 0.98
N TYR A 64 -5.38 -6.93 0.51
CA TYR A 64 -5.72 -6.89 -0.91
C TYR A 64 -5.42 -5.51 -1.51
N ARG A 65 -5.91 -4.44 -0.89
CA ARG A 65 -5.67 -3.06 -1.36
C ARG A 65 -4.20 -2.68 -1.32
N ASP A 66 -3.49 -3.11 -0.29
CA ASP A 66 -2.04 -2.90 -0.18
C ASP A 66 -1.27 -3.57 -1.32
N ALA A 67 -1.59 -4.83 -1.61
CA ALA A 67 -1.00 -5.54 -2.75
C ALA A 67 -1.31 -4.86 -4.07
N ALA A 68 -2.55 -4.42 -4.28
CA ALA A 68 -2.90 -3.74 -5.52
C ALA A 68 -2.12 -2.42 -5.69
N ALA A 69 -1.88 -1.68 -4.59
CA ALA A 69 -1.04 -0.49 -4.61
C ALA A 69 0.41 -0.84 -4.96
N TYR A 70 0.99 -1.86 -4.31
CA TYR A 70 2.35 -2.32 -4.61
C TYR A 70 2.47 -2.85 -6.06
N PHE A 71 1.46 -3.56 -6.54
CA PHE A 71 1.39 -4.00 -7.92
C PHE A 71 1.41 -2.83 -8.92
N THR A 72 0.71 -1.74 -8.58
CA THR A 72 0.76 -0.49 -9.35
C THR A 72 2.15 0.14 -9.34
N LEU A 73 2.87 0.06 -8.21
CA LEU A 73 4.26 0.49 -8.11
C LEU A 73 5.20 -0.33 -9.01
N GLU A 74 5.03 -1.65 -9.06
CA GLU A 74 5.84 -2.52 -9.94
C GLU A 74 5.64 -2.19 -11.42
N PHE A 75 4.47 -1.70 -11.84
CA PHE A 75 4.30 -1.18 -13.19
C PHE A 75 5.17 0.05 -13.47
N PHE A 76 5.33 0.97 -12.51
CA PHE A 76 6.25 2.10 -12.70
C PHE A 76 7.69 1.63 -12.88
N HIS A 77 8.15 0.65 -12.09
CA HIS A 77 9.47 0.05 -12.27
C HIS A 77 9.60 -0.66 -13.61
N SER A 78 8.60 -1.43 -14.00
CA SER A 78 8.57 -2.16 -15.28
C SER A 78 8.64 -1.21 -16.47
N ILE A 79 7.86 -0.12 -16.46
CA ILE A 79 7.90 0.91 -17.50
C ILE A 79 9.29 1.54 -17.58
N ARG A 80 9.86 1.91 -16.44
CA ARG A 80 11.20 2.50 -16.37
C ARG A 80 12.27 1.56 -16.91
N ASN A 81 12.27 0.30 -16.46
CA ASN A 81 13.24 -0.71 -16.85
C ASN A 81 13.12 -1.04 -18.33
N THR A 82 11.91 -1.18 -18.87
CA THR A 82 11.69 -1.45 -20.29
C THR A 82 12.29 -0.36 -21.17
N LYS A 83 12.15 0.91 -20.77
CA LYS A 83 12.76 2.04 -21.48
C LYS A 83 14.29 2.06 -21.42
N ASP A 84 14.91 1.39 -20.44
CA ASP A 84 16.38 1.27 -20.38
C ASP A 84 16.91 0.38 -21.51
N TYR A 85 16.06 -0.45 -22.12
CA TYR A 85 16.43 -1.44 -23.15
C TYR A 85 15.75 -1.23 -24.53
N CYS A 86 14.70 -0.40 -24.63
CA CYS A 86 13.97 -0.17 -25.88
C CYS A 86 14.31 1.18 -26.51
N SER A 87 14.70 1.19 -27.80
CA SER A 87 14.89 2.42 -28.58
C SER A 87 13.55 3.02 -29.00
N ALA A 88 13.02 3.96 -28.21
CA ALA A 88 11.88 4.83 -28.51
C ALA A 88 10.52 4.19 -28.87
N TYR A 89 10.43 2.87 -28.99
CA TYR A 89 9.23 2.12 -29.39
C TYR A 89 9.06 0.84 -28.57
N ILE A 90 7.81 0.50 -28.26
CA ILE A 90 7.39 -0.81 -27.73
C ILE A 90 6.21 -1.26 -28.59
N ALA A 91 6.32 -2.42 -29.26
CA ALA A 91 5.26 -2.99 -30.11
C ALA A 91 4.63 -1.96 -31.07
N ASP A 92 5.46 -1.28 -31.86
CA ASP A 92 5.09 -0.22 -32.82
C ASP A 92 4.45 1.06 -32.24
N ILE A 93 4.29 1.15 -30.91
CA ILE A 93 3.87 2.37 -30.22
C ILE A 93 5.10 3.20 -29.89
N LYS A 94 5.14 4.42 -30.42
CA LYS A 94 6.16 5.41 -30.05
C LYS A 94 5.97 5.81 -28.60
N ILE A 95 7.06 5.75 -27.83
CA ILE A 95 7.10 6.35 -26.49
C ILE A 95 7.28 7.86 -26.71
N ASP A 96 6.17 8.58 -26.89
CA ASP A 96 6.17 10.04 -26.84
C ASP A 96 5.90 10.55 -25.42
N ARG A 97 6.29 11.80 -25.18
CA ARG A 97 6.21 12.43 -23.86
C ARG A 97 4.78 12.49 -23.33
N ASP A 98 3.80 12.77 -24.18
CA ASP A 98 2.42 13.00 -23.75
C ASP A 98 1.77 11.69 -23.30
N ASN A 99 1.95 10.62 -24.07
CA ASN A 99 1.50 9.28 -23.72
C ASN A 99 2.16 8.77 -22.44
N ASP A 100 3.46 9.05 -22.27
CA ASP A 100 4.20 8.63 -21.10
C ASP A 100 3.73 9.37 -19.82
N MET A 101 3.52 10.68 -19.93
CA MET A 101 2.98 11.49 -18.84
C MET A 101 1.55 11.08 -18.48
N PHE A 102 0.69 10.84 -19.47
CA PHE A 102 -0.67 10.35 -19.24
C PHE A 102 -0.66 9.01 -18.50
N LEU A 103 0.13 8.04 -18.95
CA LEU A 103 0.24 6.73 -18.32
C LEU A 103 0.70 6.83 -16.86
N HIS A 104 1.75 7.63 -16.61
CA HIS A 104 2.25 7.83 -15.25
C HIS A 104 1.24 8.52 -14.35
N GLN A 105 0.44 9.46 -14.89
CA GLN A 105 -0.62 10.11 -14.13
C GLN A 105 -1.70 9.12 -13.72
N VAL A 106 -2.19 8.29 -14.65
CA VAL A 106 -3.24 7.29 -14.36
C VAL A 106 -2.77 6.26 -13.34
N LEU A 107 -1.53 5.78 -13.48
CA LEU A 107 -0.94 4.85 -12.51
C LEU A 107 -0.74 5.51 -11.13
N LEU A 108 -0.39 6.80 -11.09
CA LEU A 108 -0.22 7.53 -9.84
C LEU A 108 -1.56 7.66 -9.11
N ASP A 109 -2.61 8.05 -9.82
CA ASP A 109 -3.96 8.17 -9.25
C ASP A 109 -4.45 6.82 -8.70
N GLN A 110 -4.23 5.74 -9.45
CA GLN A 110 -4.57 4.38 -9.03
C GLN A 110 -3.78 3.94 -7.78
N TYR A 111 -2.48 4.22 -7.75
CA TYR A 111 -1.63 3.93 -6.59
C TYR A 111 -2.13 4.68 -5.36
N LEU A 112 -2.34 6.00 -5.46
CA LEU A 112 -2.76 6.85 -4.35
C LEU A 112 -4.12 6.42 -3.81
N LEU A 113 -5.06 6.08 -4.69
CA LEU A 113 -6.37 5.55 -4.31
C LEU A 113 -6.25 4.26 -3.50
N LEU A 114 -5.52 3.27 -4.02
CA LEU A 114 -5.39 1.96 -3.38
C LEU A 114 -4.58 2.02 -2.09
N ALA A 115 -3.50 2.81 -2.06
CA ALA A 115 -2.66 2.98 -0.90
C ALA A 115 -3.41 3.69 0.24
N TYR A 116 -4.17 4.75 -0.08
CA TYR A 116 -4.96 5.45 0.92
C TYR A 116 -6.12 4.59 1.43
N ALA A 117 -6.83 3.90 0.51
CA ALA A 117 -7.87 2.95 0.90
C ALA A 117 -7.34 1.87 1.84
N SER A 118 -6.17 1.28 1.55
CA SER A 118 -5.54 0.31 2.45
C SER A 118 -5.34 0.86 3.87
N LEU A 119 -4.85 2.11 3.99
CA LEU A 119 -4.70 2.78 5.28
C LEU A 119 -6.04 2.99 6.00
N GLU A 120 -7.08 3.47 5.30
CA GLU A 120 -8.41 3.68 5.88
C GLU A 120 -9.05 2.36 6.35
N TYR A 121 -8.99 1.32 5.54
CA TYR A 121 -9.46 -0.01 5.92
C TYR A 121 -8.64 -0.57 7.09
N TYR A 122 -7.36 -0.25 7.19
CA TYR A 122 -6.54 -0.74 8.30
C TYR A 122 -6.91 -0.07 9.62
N LEU A 123 -7.27 1.21 9.58
CA LEU A 123 -7.80 1.91 10.74
C LEU A 123 -9.18 1.37 11.16
N ASN A 124 -10.03 0.99 10.19
CA ASN A 124 -11.28 0.29 10.47
C ASN A 124 -11.05 -1.09 11.11
N TYR A 125 -10.07 -1.84 10.59
CA TYR A 125 -9.63 -3.11 11.17
C TYR A 125 -9.14 -2.92 12.61
N ILE A 126 -8.20 -1.99 12.85
CA ILE A 126 -7.68 -1.67 14.19
C ILE A 126 -8.81 -1.29 15.14
N TYR A 127 -9.75 -0.45 14.69
CA TYR A 127 -10.89 -0.03 15.48
C TYR A 127 -11.76 -1.21 15.91
N TYR A 128 -12.11 -2.08 14.95
CA TYR A 128 -12.91 -3.27 15.22
C TYR A 128 -12.15 -4.28 16.12
N PHE A 129 -10.89 -4.55 15.81
CA PHE A 129 -10.03 -5.45 16.57
C PHE A 129 -9.83 -4.97 18.03
N CYS A 130 -9.63 -3.68 18.25
CA CYS A 130 -9.39 -3.14 19.58
C CYS A 130 -10.66 -2.99 20.40
N LEU A 131 -11.78 -2.58 19.79
CA LEU A 131 -12.96 -2.13 20.52
C LEU A 131 -14.22 -2.98 20.28
N ARG A 132 -14.17 -3.95 19.36
CA ARG A 132 -15.31 -4.78 18.90
C ARG A 132 -16.53 -3.96 18.46
N LYS A 133 -16.28 -2.80 17.86
CA LYS A 133 -17.31 -1.86 17.39
C LYS A 133 -17.25 -1.76 15.88
N GLU A 134 -18.41 -1.76 15.24
CA GLU A 134 -18.49 -1.56 13.79
C GLU A 134 -18.03 -0.15 13.37
N PRO A 135 -17.12 -0.03 12.38
CA PRO A 135 -16.60 1.25 11.91
C PRO A 135 -17.55 1.98 10.95
N LYS A 136 -18.72 1.41 10.61
CA LYS A 136 -19.63 1.94 9.58
C LYS A 136 -19.91 3.44 9.77
N HIS A 137 -19.65 4.19 8.70
CA HIS A 137 -19.84 5.65 8.59
C HIS A 137 -19.03 6.49 9.58
N LYS A 138 -17.97 5.96 10.20
CA LYS A 138 -17.07 6.74 11.05
C LYS A 138 -15.92 7.30 10.23
N GLY A 139 -15.78 8.63 10.26
CA GLY A 139 -14.56 9.28 9.77
C GLY A 139 -13.37 9.04 10.69
N LEU A 140 -12.16 9.18 10.15
CA LEU A 140 -10.89 8.98 10.85
C LEU A 140 -10.82 9.62 12.24
N ARG A 141 -11.17 10.91 12.36
CA ARG A 141 -11.15 11.63 13.65
C ARG A 141 -11.98 10.94 14.72
N LYS A 142 -13.15 10.40 14.36
CA LYS A 142 -14.04 9.72 15.31
C LYS A 142 -13.47 8.38 15.77
N ILE A 143 -12.85 7.63 14.86
CA ILE A 143 -12.15 6.38 15.18
C ILE A 143 -11.03 6.65 16.18
N LEU A 144 -10.17 7.63 15.90
CA LEU A 144 -9.03 7.94 16.76
C LEU A 144 -9.45 8.46 18.14
N ASN A 145 -10.47 9.32 18.21
CA ASN A 145 -11.03 9.79 19.49
C ASN A 145 -11.57 8.65 20.37
N GLU A 146 -12.15 7.61 19.77
CA GLU A 146 -12.67 6.47 20.53
C GLU A 146 -11.54 5.52 20.97
N LEU A 147 -10.49 5.38 20.17
CA LEU A 147 -9.29 4.62 20.56
C LEU A 147 -8.54 5.30 21.71
N GLU A 148 -8.43 6.63 21.69
CA GLU A 148 -7.80 7.43 22.74
C GLU A 148 -8.48 7.24 24.11
N ARG A 149 -9.82 7.11 24.12
CA ARG A 149 -10.63 6.97 25.34
C ARG A 149 -10.70 5.54 25.88
N SER A 150 -10.01 4.59 25.25
CA SER A 150 -9.95 3.22 25.72
C SER A 150 -9.18 3.12 27.03
N GLU A 151 -9.61 2.24 27.94
CA GLU A 151 -8.87 1.93 29.18
C GLU A 151 -7.75 0.90 28.95
N SER A 152 -7.74 0.23 27.80
CA SER A 152 -6.72 -0.76 27.46
C SER A 152 -5.41 -0.08 27.05
N GLU A 153 -4.34 -0.35 27.79
CA GLU A 153 -2.97 0.12 27.51
C GLU A 153 -2.55 -0.17 26.06
N ARG A 154 -2.81 -1.39 25.58
CA ARG A 154 -2.54 -1.79 24.19
C ARG A 154 -3.20 -0.87 23.17
N VAL A 155 -4.45 -0.50 23.40
CA VAL A 155 -5.22 0.36 22.49
C VAL A 155 -4.70 1.79 22.54
N ILE A 156 -4.35 2.29 23.73
CA ILE A 156 -3.74 3.62 23.91
C ILE A 156 -2.39 3.69 23.18
N MET A 157 -1.52 2.68 23.35
CA MET A 157 -0.23 2.63 22.64
C MET A 157 -0.40 2.55 21.13
N THR A 158 -1.39 1.79 20.65
CA THR A 158 -1.75 1.73 19.23
C THR A 158 -2.18 3.09 18.71
N TYR A 159 -3.08 3.78 19.43
CA TYR A 159 -3.50 5.14 19.11
C TYR A 159 -2.31 6.11 19.06
N GLN A 160 -1.46 6.13 20.10
CA GLN A 160 -0.28 6.99 20.17
C GLN A 160 0.65 6.76 18.99
N TYR A 161 0.90 5.50 18.61
CA TYR A 161 1.71 5.19 17.44
C TYR A 161 1.07 5.72 16.14
N ILE A 162 -0.25 5.59 15.97
CA ILE A 162 -0.95 6.15 14.79
C ILE A 162 -0.75 7.67 14.70
N VAL A 163 -1.07 8.40 15.78
CA VAL A 163 -1.05 9.87 15.76
C VAL A 163 0.35 10.47 15.74
N THR A 164 1.39 9.71 16.08
CA THR A 164 2.77 10.20 16.07
C THR A 164 3.59 9.73 14.87
N GLN A 165 3.22 8.61 14.23
CA GLN A 165 4.03 8.00 13.16
C GLN A 165 3.30 7.82 11.83
N ILE A 166 1.95 7.83 11.82
CA ILE A 166 1.15 7.48 10.65
C ILE A 166 0.37 8.68 10.14
N CYS A 167 -0.58 9.18 10.94
CA CYS A 167 -1.42 10.31 10.58
C CYS A 167 -2.00 10.98 11.83
N ASN A 168 -2.05 12.30 11.82
CA ASN A 168 -2.59 13.11 12.89
C ASN A 168 -3.67 14.06 12.33
N PRO A 169 -4.94 13.63 12.27
CA PRO A 169 -6.00 14.47 11.74
C PRO A 169 -6.37 15.64 12.67
N PHE A 170 -5.78 15.72 13.87
CA PHE A 170 -5.98 16.84 14.80
C PHE A 170 -4.98 17.99 14.57
N ASP A 171 -3.91 17.73 13.82
CA ASP A 171 -2.91 18.73 13.43
C ASP A 171 -2.99 19.01 11.92
N GLU A 172 -3.47 20.20 11.57
CA GLU A 172 -3.58 20.65 10.18
C GLU A 172 -2.22 20.82 9.49
N LYS A 173 -1.12 20.88 10.26
CA LYS A 173 0.26 21.00 9.75
C LYS A 173 1.03 19.68 9.81
N SER A 174 0.34 18.57 10.08
CA SER A 174 0.96 17.25 10.15
C SER A 174 1.74 16.95 8.87
N THR A 175 2.98 16.51 9.04
CA THR A 175 3.87 16.06 7.94
C THR A 175 3.97 14.54 7.88
N LEU A 176 3.12 13.83 8.64
CA LEU A 176 3.11 12.38 8.67
C LEU A 176 2.71 11.81 7.31
N TRP A 177 3.22 10.61 7.01
CA TRP A 177 3.10 10.05 5.67
C TRP A 177 1.67 9.70 5.28
N GLY A 178 0.82 9.32 6.24
CA GLY A 178 -0.60 9.06 6.01
C GLY A 178 -1.38 10.33 5.71
N ASP A 179 -1.03 11.46 6.34
CA ASP A 179 -1.61 12.77 6.00
C ASP A 179 -1.13 13.22 4.62
N LYS A 180 0.17 13.10 4.30
CA LYS A 180 0.70 13.37 2.96
C LYS A 180 0.01 12.53 1.88
N LEU A 181 -0.22 11.25 2.15
CA LEU A 181 -0.91 10.34 1.24
C LEU A 181 -2.37 10.76 1.02
N ARG A 182 -3.08 11.10 2.10
CA ARG A 182 -4.45 11.65 2.03
C ARG A 182 -4.50 12.90 1.18
N ASP A 183 -3.57 13.83 1.39
CA ASP A 183 -3.58 15.12 0.71
C ASP A 183 -3.31 14.97 -0.79
N LEU A 184 -2.35 14.10 -1.18
CA LEU A 184 -2.11 13.76 -2.58
C LEU A 184 -3.34 13.09 -3.22
N ARG A 185 -3.98 12.14 -2.53
CA ARG A 185 -5.19 11.47 -3.01
C ARG A 185 -6.37 12.43 -3.15
N ASN A 186 -6.55 13.36 -2.21
CA ASN A 186 -7.67 14.30 -2.25
C ASN A 186 -7.51 15.33 -3.38
N ARG A 187 -6.28 15.77 -3.64
CA ARG A 187 -5.98 16.64 -4.80
C ARG A 187 -6.40 15.98 -6.10
N THR A 188 -5.95 14.74 -6.34
CA THR A 188 -6.30 13.97 -7.56
C THR A 188 -7.80 13.72 -7.68
N ALA A 189 -8.50 13.43 -6.57
CA ALA A 189 -9.91 13.08 -6.61
C ALA A 189 -10.88 14.27 -6.76
N HIS A 190 -10.50 15.48 -6.31
CA HIS A 190 -11.47 16.58 -6.11
C HIS A 190 -11.06 17.94 -6.70
N GLU A 191 -9.78 18.20 -6.93
CA GLU A 191 -9.31 19.53 -7.32
C GLU A 191 -8.66 19.53 -8.72
N LYS A 192 -7.50 18.89 -8.84
CA LYS A 192 -6.70 18.76 -10.07
C LYS A 192 -5.78 17.55 -9.92
N ASN A 193 -5.47 16.89 -11.04
CA ASN A 193 -4.44 15.86 -11.09
C ASN A 193 -3.15 16.36 -10.41
N VAL A 194 -2.52 15.50 -9.60
CA VAL A 194 -1.22 15.80 -8.99
C VAL A 194 -0.25 16.10 -10.12
N GLN A 195 0.28 17.32 -10.16
CA GLN A 195 1.21 17.72 -11.22
C GLN A 195 2.48 16.88 -11.13
N ILE A 196 2.65 16.02 -12.12
CA ILE A 196 3.91 15.34 -12.38
C ILE A 196 4.79 16.27 -13.23
N GLY A 197 6.05 16.41 -12.82
CA GLY A 197 7.08 17.12 -13.57
C GLY A 197 7.94 16.14 -14.35
N THR A 198 9.13 16.59 -14.73
CA THR A 198 10.12 15.73 -15.39
C THR A 198 11.51 15.90 -14.80
N ILE A 199 12.33 14.86 -14.93
CA ILE A 199 13.75 14.87 -14.58
C ILE A 199 14.58 14.36 -15.77
N GLN A 200 15.84 14.77 -15.84
CA GLN A 200 16.80 14.19 -16.77
C GLN A 200 17.54 13.04 -16.08
N ARG A 201 17.53 11.86 -16.70
CA ARG A 201 18.26 10.67 -16.23
C ARG A 201 19.06 10.07 -17.36
N GLU A 202 20.29 9.69 -17.07
CA GLU A 202 21.10 8.84 -17.94
C GLU A 202 20.71 7.36 -17.72
N ASN A 203 20.36 6.65 -18.81
CA ASN A 203 20.02 5.23 -18.76
C ASN A 203 21.28 4.33 -18.79
N LEU A 204 21.10 3.01 -18.71
CA LEU A 204 22.20 2.03 -18.75
C LEU A 204 23.03 2.07 -20.04
N LEU A 205 22.49 2.63 -21.12
CA LEU A 205 23.16 2.80 -22.41
C LEU A 205 23.86 4.16 -22.56
N LYS A 206 23.97 4.95 -21.47
CA LYS A 206 24.54 6.31 -21.46
C LYS A 206 23.79 7.30 -22.34
N ILE A 207 22.48 7.11 -22.49
CA ILE A 207 21.60 8.03 -23.19
C ILE A 207 20.80 8.80 -22.15
N THR A 208 20.92 10.13 -22.18
CA THR A 208 20.10 11.03 -21.37
C THR A 208 18.68 11.08 -21.89
N ARG A 209 17.70 10.85 -21.01
CA ARG A 209 16.28 10.94 -21.33
C ARG A 209 15.51 11.74 -20.27
N GLU A 210 14.42 12.35 -20.71
CA GLU A 210 13.43 12.97 -19.83
C GLU A 210 12.51 11.87 -19.28
N GLU A 211 12.32 11.82 -17.97
CA GLU A 211 11.42 10.89 -17.29
C GLU A 211 10.37 11.64 -16.45
N PRO A 212 9.12 11.13 -16.36
CA PRO A 212 8.13 11.64 -15.43
C PRO A 212 8.61 11.56 -13.97
N ALA A 213 8.34 12.62 -13.23
CA ALA A 213 8.80 12.78 -11.86
C ALA A 213 7.75 13.39 -10.94
N LEU A 214 7.81 13.05 -9.67
CA LEU A 214 7.00 13.63 -8.61
C LEU A 214 7.92 14.25 -7.56
N GLU A 215 7.69 15.52 -7.23
CA GLU A 215 8.52 16.28 -6.29
C GLU A 215 10.04 16.20 -6.60
N GLY A 216 10.40 16.22 -7.90
CA GLY A 216 11.80 16.18 -8.34
C GLY A 216 12.47 14.81 -8.26
N GLN A 217 11.71 13.74 -7.99
CA GLN A 217 12.21 12.36 -7.95
C GLN A 217 11.44 11.48 -8.94
N GLN A 218 12.09 10.43 -9.44
CA GLN A 218 11.40 9.43 -10.26
C GLN A 218 10.24 8.82 -9.46
N ILE A 219 9.07 8.71 -10.09
CA ILE A 219 7.81 8.43 -9.38
C ILE A 219 7.88 7.14 -8.55
N ALA A 220 8.42 6.03 -9.10
CA ALA A 220 8.51 4.77 -8.37
C ALA A 220 9.34 4.94 -7.08
N HIS A 221 10.54 5.51 -7.19
CA HIS A 221 11.41 5.76 -6.05
C HIS A 221 10.81 6.72 -5.02
N TYR A 222 10.11 7.75 -5.49
CA TYR A 222 9.38 8.65 -4.62
C TYR A 222 8.32 7.88 -3.81
N LEU A 223 7.50 7.07 -4.46
CA LEU A 223 6.44 6.29 -3.79
C LEU A 223 7.01 5.24 -2.83
N GLU A 224 8.12 4.59 -3.20
CA GLU A 224 8.85 3.66 -2.33
C GLU A 224 9.31 4.32 -1.04
N HIS A 225 10.05 5.42 -1.17
CA HIS A 225 10.65 6.13 -0.04
C HIS A 225 9.60 6.82 0.82
N GLN A 226 8.59 7.44 0.20
CA GLN A 226 7.60 8.22 0.93
C GLN A 226 6.51 7.37 1.56
N PHE A 227 6.15 6.23 0.98
CA PHE A 227 4.98 5.47 1.41
C PHE A 227 5.28 3.99 1.67
N VAL A 228 5.90 3.25 0.74
CA VAL A 228 6.07 1.79 0.90
C VAL A 228 6.91 1.45 2.12
N ALA A 229 8.10 2.04 2.24
CA ALA A 229 8.99 1.77 3.38
C ALA A 229 8.30 2.09 4.72
N LYS A 230 7.58 3.21 4.80
CA LYS A 230 6.86 3.64 6.01
C LYS A 230 5.66 2.73 6.32
N LYS A 231 4.98 2.23 5.30
CA LYS A 231 3.85 1.31 5.46
C LYS A 231 4.31 -0.07 5.92
N VAL A 232 5.43 -0.59 5.39
CA VAL A 232 6.05 -1.82 5.90
C VAL A 232 6.38 -1.64 7.38
N LEU A 233 7.06 -0.55 7.75
CA LEU A 233 7.36 -0.24 9.15
C LEU A 233 6.11 -0.12 10.02
N MET A 234 5.03 0.48 9.51
CA MET A 234 3.74 0.53 10.20
C MET A 234 3.26 -0.87 10.55
N PHE A 235 3.16 -1.76 9.57
CA PHE A 235 2.69 -3.12 9.79
C PHE A 235 3.63 -3.91 10.74
N GLU A 236 4.95 -3.75 10.62
CA GLU A 236 5.92 -4.37 11.54
C GLU A 236 5.69 -3.95 12.99
N LYS A 237 5.53 -2.64 13.24
CA LYS A 237 5.27 -2.10 14.58
C LYS A 237 3.89 -2.49 15.08
N MET A 238 2.89 -2.44 14.21
CA MET A 238 1.52 -2.83 14.54
C MET A 238 1.39 -4.32 14.86
N ASN A 239 2.20 -5.18 14.26
CA ASN A 239 2.20 -6.61 14.58
C ASN A 239 2.46 -6.85 16.07
N LEU A 240 3.42 -6.11 16.64
CA LEU A 240 3.69 -6.16 18.07
C LEU A 240 2.57 -5.48 18.88
N LEU A 241 2.14 -4.27 18.48
CA LEU A 241 1.15 -3.50 19.23
C LEU A 241 -0.22 -4.19 19.30
N LEU A 242 -0.67 -4.80 18.20
CA LEU A 242 -2.00 -5.43 18.13
C LEU A 242 -1.97 -6.84 18.71
N TYR A 243 -0.96 -7.64 18.34
CA TYR A 243 -0.96 -9.08 18.61
C TYR A 243 -0.02 -9.49 19.75
N GLY A 244 0.85 -8.59 20.23
CA GLY A 244 1.91 -8.94 21.18
C GLY A 244 2.99 -9.83 20.57
N ILE A 245 3.13 -9.84 19.24
CA ILE A 245 4.06 -10.73 18.52
C ILE A 245 5.14 -9.90 17.82
N PRO A 246 6.42 -10.04 18.20
CA PRO A 246 7.51 -9.34 17.53
C PRO A 246 7.62 -9.73 16.06
N TRP A 247 7.91 -8.76 15.19
CA TRP A 247 8.20 -9.05 13.79
C TRP A 247 9.45 -9.93 13.63
N VAL A 248 9.40 -10.87 12.69
CA VAL A 248 10.52 -11.76 12.33
C VAL A 248 10.88 -11.50 10.88
N PRO A 249 12.13 -11.16 10.53
CA PRO A 249 12.53 -10.93 9.14
C PRO A 249 12.52 -12.23 8.32
N GLY A 250 12.50 -12.12 6.98
CA GLY A 250 12.57 -13.27 6.07
C GLY A 250 11.23 -13.73 5.47
N PRO A 251 11.18 -14.87 4.77
CA PRO A 251 9.93 -15.43 4.24
C PRO A 251 9.04 -16.03 5.34
N PHE A 252 7.75 -16.21 5.07
CA PHE A 252 6.83 -16.87 5.99
C PHE A 252 7.07 -18.39 6.01
N HIS A 253 6.95 -18.98 7.20
CA HIS A 253 6.78 -20.42 7.43
C HIS A 253 5.96 -20.63 8.70
N GLU A 254 5.28 -21.77 8.84
CA GLU A 254 4.32 -22.00 9.95
C GLU A 254 4.93 -21.89 11.35
N ARG A 255 6.24 -22.14 11.47
CA ARG A 255 6.98 -22.07 12.73
C ARG A 255 7.71 -20.75 12.97
N ILE A 256 7.41 -19.71 12.19
CA ILE A 256 8.21 -18.47 12.19
C ILE A 256 8.21 -17.74 13.53
N TYR A 257 7.16 -17.93 14.33
CA TYR A 257 7.07 -17.33 15.65
C TYR A 257 7.43 -18.29 16.78
N ASP A 258 7.66 -19.57 16.54
CA ASP A 258 7.84 -20.59 17.61
C ASP A 258 9.01 -20.27 18.55
N GLU A 259 10.09 -19.65 18.05
CA GLU A 259 11.30 -19.32 18.85
C GLU A 259 11.20 -18.01 19.63
N LYS A 260 10.16 -17.20 19.41
CA LYS A 260 9.98 -15.89 20.06
C LYS A 260 8.83 -15.88 21.07
N LEU A 261 8.40 -17.07 21.50
CA LEU A 261 7.28 -17.36 22.40
C LEU A 261 7.78 -18.07 23.64
#